data_AF-A0A939XZW8-F1
#
_entry.id   AF-A0A939XZW8-F1
#
_cell.length_a   1.000
_cell.length_b   1.000
_cell.length_c   1.000
_cell.angle_alpha   90.00
_cell.angle_beta   90.00
_cell.angle_gamma   90.00
#
_symmetry.space_group_name_H-M   'P 1'
#
loop_
_entity.id
_entity.type
_entity.pdbx_description
1 polymer ?
#
loop_
_entity_poly.entity_id
_entity_poly.type
_entity_poly.pdbx_seq_one_letter_code
_entity_poly.pdbx_strand_id
1 'polypeptide(L)'
;MKRLTLFIAVVAALSMCAQAQVQSGVIEIGDFENASDLYNGSYFDMAPTNFYLAHTGVQMLYTPDLLADLNGKQNVKITDMRFKFYSETFEEITRIIKVYLQETDATEFAVNENGVKQFFNFDGLAMEGNYGFNLLNCYGEDVEVYFPLASAFSLTPGKSLLVTIVFDAQDNDNCTSGSDYAPFYTSGIRGKAMTYTDNWYSFLDYAQSSDFPNATATLGCGTNVELPVTRIKYTYTEGGTTPMRGDVNDDSLVDISDATLLINYLLSGDADGINLDNANCDLEGGVDISDATALINYLLNGTW
;
A
#
# COMPACT_ATOMS: atom_id res chain seq x y z
N MET A 1 -17.00 48.15 -40.03
CA MET A 1 -17.47 48.27 -38.64
C MET A 1 -18.21 47.00 -38.25
N LYS A 2 -17.50 46.02 -37.68
CA LYS A 2 -18.09 44.76 -37.17
C LYS A 2 -18.44 44.96 -35.70
N ARG A 3 -19.70 44.73 -35.34
CA ARG A 3 -20.22 44.79 -33.97
C ARG A 3 -19.70 43.57 -33.20
N LEU A 4 -19.03 43.80 -32.08
CA LEU A 4 -18.62 42.77 -31.12
C LEU A 4 -19.67 42.77 -30.00
N THR A 5 -20.48 41.72 -29.92
CA THR A 5 -21.42 41.52 -28.82
C THR A 5 -20.73 40.66 -27.77
N LEU A 6 -20.45 41.24 -26.60
CA LEU A 6 -19.88 40.57 -25.44
C LEU A 6 -21.02 39.84 -24.70
N PHE A 7 -21.00 38.51 -24.69
CA PHE A 7 -21.82 37.71 -23.78
C PHE A 7 -21.11 37.65 -22.43
N ILE A 8 -21.70 38.29 -21.41
CA ILE A 8 -21.35 38.02 -20.01
C ILE A 8 -22.15 36.79 -19.59
N ALA A 9 -21.48 35.64 -19.49
CA ALA A 9 -22.04 34.46 -18.84
C ALA A 9 -21.93 34.67 -17.32
N VAL A 10 -23.07 34.87 -16.66
CA VAL A 10 -23.18 34.72 -15.21
C VAL A 10 -23.07 33.21 -14.93
N VAL A 11 -21.90 32.76 -14.49
CA VAL A 11 -21.77 31.41 -13.93
C VAL A 11 -22.25 31.51 -12.49
N ALA A 12 -23.45 30.96 -12.23
CA ALA A 12 -23.90 30.69 -10.89
C ALA A 12 -22.90 29.72 -10.24
N ALA A 13 -22.26 30.16 -9.16
CA ALA A 13 -21.47 29.28 -8.31
C ALA A 13 -22.43 28.28 -7.65
N LEU A 14 -22.55 27.09 -8.25
CA LEU A 14 -23.10 25.93 -7.57
C LEU A 14 -22.12 25.60 -6.46
N SER A 15 -22.60 25.58 -5.21
CA SER A 15 -21.87 25.05 -4.08
C SER A 15 -21.51 23.59 -4.36
N MET A 16 -20.29 23.35 -4.87
CA MET A 16 -19.71 22.03 -4.83
C MET A 16 -19.35 21.80 -3.37
N CYS A 17 -20.09 20.93 -2.69
CA CYS A 17 -19.54 20.26 -1.53
C CYS A 17 -18.25 19.60 -2.04
N ALA A 18 -17.09 20.06 -1.59
CA ALA A 18 -15.80 19.49 -1.97
C ALA A 18 -15.77 18.04 -1.49
N GLN A 19 -16.15 17.12 -2.37
CA GLN A 19 -16.01 15.70 -2.12
C GLN A 19 -14.51 15.42 -2.21
N ALA A 20 -13.91 14.94 -1.12
CA ALA A 20 -12.47 14.65 -1.07
C ALA A 20 -12.06 13.87 -2.33
N GLN A 21 -11.24 14.50 -3.18
CA GLN A 21 -10.89 13.94 -4.47
C GLN A 21 -10.05 12.69 -4.24
N VAL A 22 -10.55 11.54 -4.70
CA VAL A 22 -9.79 10.30 -4.67
C VAL A 22 -8.67 10.39 -5.70
N GLN A 23 -7.44 10.24 -5.23
CA GLN A 23 -6.22 10.19 -6.03
C GLN A 23 -5.66 8.76 -6.06
N SER A 24 -4.70 8.53 -6.95
CA SER A 24 -3.96 7.26 -7.05
C SER A 24 -2.47 7.51 -6.85
N GLY A 25 -1.79 6.54 -6.23
CA GLY A 25 -0.36 6.56 -6.00
C GLY A 25 0.27 5.18 -6.22
N VAL A 26 1.60 5.17 -6.21
CA VAL A 26 2.42 3.97 -6.39
C VAL A 26 3.54 3.98 -5.35
N ILE A 27 3.80 2.84 -4.72
CA ILE A 27 5.00 2.59 -3.91
C ILE A 27 5.84 1.56 -4.66
N GLU A 28 7.14 1.82 -4.76
CA GLU A 28 8.10 0.93 -5.41
C GLU A 28 9.18 0.51 -4.43
N ILE A 29 9.39 -0.80 -4.34
CA ILE A 29 10.35 -1.42 -3.42
C ILE A 29 11.36 -2.19 -4.25
N GLY A 30 12.63 -1.88 -4.06
CA GLY A 30 13.75 -2.47 -4.81
C GLY A 30 13.98 -1.84 -6.19
N ASP A 31 13.53 -0.60 -6.43
CA ASP A 31 13.66 0.12 -7.71
C ASP A 31 12.96 -0.61 -8.86
N PHE A 32 11.64 -0.77 -8.77
CA PHE A 32 10.87 -1.66 -9.65
C PHE A 32 11.10 -1.43 -11.15
N GLU A 33 11.18 -0.17 -11.57
CA GLU A 33 11.42 0.18 -12.98
C GLU A 33 12.82 -0.23 -13.46
N ASN A 34 13.87 0.02 -12.66
CA ASN A 34 15.26 -0.10 -13.10
C ASN A 34 16.00 -1.31 -12.50
N ALA A 35 15.35 -2.11 -11.65
CA ALA A 35 15.91 -3.30 -11.05
C ALA A 35 16.49 -4.21 -12.13
N SER A 36 17.80 -4.43 -12.05
CA SER A 36 18.59 -5.29 -12.94
C SER A 36 19.25 -6.46 -12.19
N ASP A 37 19.37 -6.36 -10.86
CA ASP A 37 19.82 -7.43 -9.97
C ASP A 37 18.61 -8.11 -9.31
N LEU A 38 17.84 -8.86 -10.10
CA LEU A 38 16.72 -9.69 -9.62
C LEU A 38 17.17 -11.09 -9.15
N TYR A 39 18.48 -11.34 -9.09
CA TYR A 39 19.05 -12.70 -9.08
C TYR A 39 20.40 -12.85 -8.34
N ASN A 40 20.56 -13.96 -7.60
CA ASN A 40 21.85 -14.63 -7.29
C ASN A 40 21.61 -16.05 -6.68
N GLY A 41 21.67 -17.15 -7.46
CA GLY A 41 21.54 -18.51 -6.90
C GLY A 41 21.17 -19.60 -7.92
N SER A 42 20.93 -20.84 -7.49
CA SER A 42 20.61 -21.97 -8.40
C SER A 42 19.12 -22.26 -8.59
N TYR A 43 18.24 -21.47 -7.96
CA TYR A 43 16.79 -21.56 -8.14
C TYR A 43 16.31 -20.26 -8.75
N PHE A 44 15.91 -20.39 -10.01
CA PHE A 44 15.55 -19.31 -10.90
C PHE A 44 14.02 -19.11 -10.78
N ASP A 45 13.51 -17.90 -11.01
CA ASP A 45 12.06 -17.62 -11.07
C ASP A 45 11.31 -17.71 -9.74
N MET A 46 11.58 -16.78 -8.81
CA MET A 46 11.13 -16.98 -7.42
C MET A 46 10.28 -15.87 -6.82
N ALA A 47 9.70 -14.93 -7.59
CA ALA A 47 8.80 -13.92 -7.01
C ALA A 47 7.35 -14.07 -7.50
N PRO A 48 6.35 -13.99 -6.60
CA PRO A 48 6.47 -13.76 -5.16
C PRO A 48 6.86 -15.02 -4.35
N THR A 49 6.93 -16.21 -4.96
CA THR A 49 7.38 -17.45 -4.33
C THR A 49 7.84 -18.43 -5.41
N ASN A 50 8.37 -19.60 -5.03
CA ASN A 50 8.82 -20.64 -5.96
C ASN A 50 7.66 -21.18 -6.81
N PHE A 51 7.83 -21.22 -8.13
CA PHE A 51 6.86 -21.75 -9.08
C PHE A 51 6.96 -23.27 -9.29
N TYR A 52 8.10 -23.90 -9.01
CA TYR A 52 8.41 -25.30 -9.35
C TYR A 52 8.06 -26.32 -8.28
N LEU A 53 7.72 -25.90 -7.07
CA LEU A 53 7.24 -26.79 -6.02
C LEU A 53 5.72 -26.70 -5.96
N ALA A 54 5.06 -27.82 -5.66
CA ALA A 54 3.60 -27.91 -5.74
C ALA A 54 2.91 -26.98 -4.74
N HIS A 55 3.53 -26.76 -3.58
CA HIS A 55 2.96 -26.03 -2.47
C HIS A 55 3.95 -25.02 -1.92
N THR A 56 3.75 -23.75 -2.25
CA THR A 56 4.68 -22.70 -1.82
C THR A 56 3.94 -21.52 -1.22
N GLY A 57 4.61 -20.86 -0.30
CA GLY A 57 4.05 -19.73 0.43
C GLY A 57 5.12 -18.73 0.78
N VAL A 58 4.72 -17.47 0.88
CA VAL A 58 5.56 -16.40 1.37
C VAL A 58 4.76 -15.51 2.31
N GLN A 59 5.42 -15.02 3.36
CA GLN A 59 4.99 -13.83 4.09
C GLN A 59 6.01 -12.72 3.87
N MET A 60 5.51 -11.54 3.51
CA MET A 60 6.30 -10.32 3.30
C MET A 60 5.78 -9.25 4.24
N LEU A 61 6.70 -8.59 4.93
CA LEU A 61 6.41 -7.53 5.88
C LEU A 61 6.91 -6.19 5.35
N TYR A 62 5.98 -5.39 4.82
CA TYR A 62 6.25 -4.03 4.39
C TYR A 62 6.07 -3.09 5.58
N THR A 63 7.19 -2.67 6.16
CA THR A 63 7.23 -1.84 7.37
C THR A 63 6.85 -0.39 7.10
N PRO A 64 6.52 0.42 8.12
CA PRO A 64 6.11 1.82 7.92
C PRO A 64 7.16 2.63 7.16
N ASP A 65 8.46 2.38 7.40
CA ASP A 65 9.56 3.05 6.68
C ASP A 65 9.56 2.75 5.16
N LEU A 66 9.15 1.53 4.77
CA LEU A 66 9.00 1.14 3.36
C LEU A 66 7.73 1.69 2.73
N LEU A 67 6.78 2.11 3.56
CA LEU A 67 5.47 2.65 3.19
C LEU A 67 5.38 4.15 3.50
N ALA A 68 6.51 4.83 3.68
CA ALA A 68 6.58 6.21 4.14
C ALA A 68 5.85 7.19 3.20
N ASP A 69 5.71 6.85 1.91
CA ASP A 69 4.92 7.61 0.94
C ASP A 69 3.44 7.67 1.30
N LEU A 70 2.93 6.81 2.19
CA LEU A 70 1.56 6.88 2.69
C LEU A 70 1.35 7.93 3.78
N ASN A 71 2.43 8.48 4.36
CA ASN A 71 2.32 9.44 5.44
C ASN A 71 1.56 10.70 5.00
N GLY A 72 0.66 11.17 5.87
CA GLY A 72 -0.20 12.33 5.59
C GLY A 72 -1.36 12.04 4.64
N LYS A 73 -1.47 10.84 4.06
CA LYS A 73 -2.62 10.46 3.22
C LYS A 73 -3.76 9.95 4.09
N GLN A 74 -4.99 10.11 3.63
CA GLN A 74 -6.18 9.58 4.30
C GLN A 74 -6.89 8.54 3.42
N ASN A 75 -7.70 7.69 4.03
CA ASN A 75 -8.50 6.68 3.34
C ASN A 75 -7.69 5.83 2.35
N VAL A 76 -6.44 5.49 2.70
CA VAL A 76 -5.57 4.71 1.80
C VAL A 76 -6.17 3.33 1.55
N LYS A 77 -6.31 2.99 0.26
CA LYS A 77 -6.77 1.67 -0.20
C LYS A 77 -5.76 1.08 -1.18
N ILE A 78 -5.14 -0.03 -0.83
CA ILE A 78 -4.32 -0.81 -1.76
C ILE A 78 -5.23 -1.45 -2.80
N THR A 79 -4.91 -1.33 -4.09
CA THR A 79 -5.74 -1.84 -5.20
C THR A 79 -5.13 -3.03 -5.91
N ASP A 80 -3.81 -3.04 -6.05
CA ASP A 80 -3.08 -4.12 -6.70
C ASP A 80 -1.63 -4.16 -6.25
N MET A 81 -1.05 -5.34 -6.40
CA MET A 81 0.37 -5.60 -6.15
C MET A 81 0.99 -6.27 -7.36
N ARG A 82 2.25 -5.94 -7.62
CA ARG A 82 3.06 -6.55 -8.67
C ARG A 82 4.41 -6.95 -8.13
N PHE A 83 4.92 -8.05 -8.67
CA PHE A 83 6.22 -8.60 -8.32
C PHE A 83 7.03 -8.80 -9.59
N LYS A 84 8.26 -8.28 -9.60
CA LYS A 84 9.18 -8.44 -10.73
C LYS A 84 10.17 -9.55 -10.42
N PHE A 85 10.42 -10.43 -11.38
CA PHE A 85 11.42 -11.49 -11.28
C PHE A 85 12.03 -11.76 -12.65
N TYR A 86 13.23 -12.33 -12.67
CA TYR A 86 13.85 -12.82 -13.90
C TYR A 86 13.35 -14.23 -14.20
N SER A 87 12.95 -14.50 -15.45
CA SER A 87 12.41 -15.79 -15.91
C SER A 87 13.45 -16.62 -16.67
N GLU A 88 13.76 -17.83 -16.21
CA GLU A 88 14.57 -18.87 -16.87
C GLU A 88 13.78 -20.18 -17.05
N THR A 89 12.47 -20.18 -16.84
CA THR A 89 11.60 -21.36 -17.00
C THR A 89 11.35 -21.67 -18.49
N PHE A 90 11.22 -22.95 -18.82
CA PHE A 90 10.83 -23.44 -20.16
C PHE A 90 9.43 -24.07 -20.19
N GLU A 91 8.59 -23.78 -19.20
CA GLU A 91 7.33 -24.49 -18.96
C GLU A 91 6.15 -23.52 -18.81
N GLU A 92 4.95 -24.02 -19.15
CA GLU A 92 3.70 -23.38 -18.76
C GLU A 92 3.30 -23.90 -17.38
N ILE A 93 3.10 -22.99 -16.43
CA ILE A 93 2.83 -23.31 -15.04
C ILE A 93 1.45 -22.78 -14.67
N THR A 94 0.63 -23.60 -14.02
CA THR A 94 -0.69 -23.17 -13.51
C THR A 94 -0.75 -23.31 -12.00
N ARG A 95 -1.16 -22.25 -11.29
CA ARG A 95 -1.26 -22.23 -9.83
C ARG A 95 -2.61 -21.67 -9.38
N ILE A 96 -3.19 -22.30 -8.37
CA ILE A 96 -4.20 -21.70 -7.52
C ILE A 96 -3.46 -20.73 -6.59
N ILE A 97 -3.77 -19.45 -6.73
CA ILE A 97 -3.12 -18.38 -5.98
C ILE A 97 -4.11 -17.81 -4.99
N LYS A 98 -3.66 -17.63 -3.75
CA LYS A 98 -4.36 -16.88 -2.72
C LYS A 98 -3.46 -15.78 -2.18
N VAL A 99 -3.99 -14.57 -2.08
CA VAL A 99 -3.30 -13.43 -1.47
C VAL A 99 -4.11 -13.00 -0.26
N TYR A 100 -3.43 -12.88 0.88
CA TYR A 100 -3.98 -12.36 2.12
C TYR A 100 -3.25 -11.07 2.49
N LEU A 101 -4.02 -10.07 2.94
CA LEU A 101 -3.52 -8.77 3.38
C LEU A 101 -4.00 -8.49 4.80
N GLN A 102 -3.10 -8.00 5.63
CA GLN A 102 -3.42 -7.64 7.02
C GLN A 102 -2.56 -6.47 7.48
N GLU A 103 -3.11 -5.61 8.33
CA GLU A 103 -2.33 -4.61 9.07
C GLU A 103 -1.66 -5.25 10.28
N THR A 104 -0.47 -4.76 10.63
CA THR A 104 0.20 -5.13 11.87
C THR A 104 1.06 -3.99 12.41
N ASP A 105 1.27 -3.97 13.72
CA ASP A 105 2.25 -3.10 14.38
C ASP A 105 3.67 -3.68 14.35
N ALA A 106 3.81 -4.96 13.98
CA ALA A 106 5.11 -5.61 13.91
C ALA A 106 5.95 -5.03 12.78
N THR A 107 7.23 -4.77 13.06
CA THR A 107 8.22 -4.36 12.05
C THR A 107 9.22 -5.45 11.74
N GLU A 108 9.15 -6.60 12.43
CA GLU A 108 9.98 -7.78 12.21
C GLU A 108 9.19 -9.06 12.53
N PHE A 109 9.68 -10.19 12.02
CA PHE A 109 9.15 -11.50 12.40
C PHE A 109 9.60 -11.86 13.82
N ALA A 110 8.67 -12.35 14.63
CA ALA A 110 8.96 -12.79 15.99
C ALA A 110 9.93 -13.98 15.99
N VAL A 111 10.67 -14.12 17.08
CA VAL A 111 11.55 -15.25 17.35
C VAL A 111 11.13 -15.87 18.67
N ASN A 112 10.89 -17.17 18.70
CA ASN A 112 10.52 -17.86 19.93
C ASN A 112 11.72 -18.05 20.88
N GLU A 113 11.46 -18.59 22.08
CA GLU A 113 12.49 -18.83 23.11
C GLU A 113 13.64 -19.75 22.66
N ASN A 114 13.43 -20.57 21.63
CA ASN A 114 14.42 -21.47 21.05
C ASN A 114 15.19 -20.86 19.86
N GLY A 115 14.99 -19.57 19.59
CA GLY A 115 15.66 -18.88 18.48
C GLY A 115 15.04 -19.16 17.10
N VAL A 116 13.84 -19.74 17.04
CA VAL A 116 13.15 -20.06 15.78
C VAL A 116 12.24 -18.91 15.38
N LYS A 117 12.40 -18.42 14.15
CA LYS A 117 11.52 -17.38 13.58
C LYS A 117 10.11 -17.89 13.37
N GLN A 118 9.13 -17.02 13.56
CA GLN A 118 7.72 -17.37 13.51
C GLN A 118 7.00 -16.62 12.39
N PHE A 119 6.24 -17.34 11.58
CA PHE A 119 5.25 -16.75 10.68
C PHE A 119 4.16 -16.02 11.48
N PHE A 120 3.50 -15.06 10.85
CA PHE A 120 2.31 -14.42 11.39
C PHE A 120 1.08 -15.30 11.15
N ASN A 121 0.13 -15.30 12.08
CA ASN A 121 -1.24 -15.71 11.76
C ASN A 121 -1.83 -14.75 10.71
N PHE A 122 -2.67 -15.27 9.82
CA PHE A 122 -3.29 -14.49 8.76
C PHE A 122 -4.67 -15.06 8.41
N ASP A 123 -5.64 -14.20 8.11
CA ASP A 123 -7.01 -14.57 7.72
C ASP A 123 -7.65 -13.62 6.68
N GLY A 124 -7.06 -12.46 6.42
CA GLY A 124 -7.57 -11.43 5.51
C GLY A 124 -7.43 -11.75 4.02
N LEU A 125 -8.18 -12.74 3.51
CA LEU A 125 -8.17 -13.11 2.08
C LEU A 125 -8.60 -11.92 1.20
N ALA A 126 -7.71 -11.50 0.31
CA ALA A 126 -7.88 -10.35 -0.59
C ALA A 126 -8.04 -10.76 -2.07
N MET A 127 -7.56 -11.95 -2.43
CA MET A 127 -7.65 -12.50 -3.78
C MET A 127 -7.56 -14.02 -3.74
N GLU A 128 -8.34 -14.69 -4.59
CA GLU A 128 -8.16 -16.11 -4.92
C GLU A 128 -8.46 -16.32 -6.41
N GLY A 129 -7.69 -17.19 -7.07
CA GLY A 129 -7.96 -17.56 -8.46
C GLY A 129 -6.99 -18.60 -9.02
N ASN A 130 -7.29 -19.09 -10.21
CA ASN A 130 -6.42 -19.98 -10.96
C ASN A 130 -5.67 -19.18 -12.03
N TYR A 131 -4.34 -19.22 -12.01
CA TYR A 131 -3.46 -18.40 -12.84
C TYR A 131 -2.52 -19.28 -13.64
N GLY A 132 -2.55 -19.10 -14.97
CA GLY A 132 -1.58 -19.68 -15.89
C GLY A 132 -0.45 -18.69 -16.18
N PHE A 133 0.78 -19.18 -16.12
CA PHE A 133 2.01 -18.46 -16.41
C PHE A 133 2.69 -19.11 -17.61
N ASN A 134 2.80 -18.38 -18.72
CA ASN A 134 3.53 -18.83 -19.89
C ASN A 134 4.99 -18.35 -19.80
N LEU A 135 5.76 -18.98 -18.92
CA LEU A 135 7.14 -18.56 -18.66
C LEU A 135 8.09 -18.98 -19.78
N LEU A 136 7.75 -20.01 -20.55
CA LEU A 136 8.47 -20.43 -21.77
C LEU A 136 8.69 -19.27 -22.76
N ASN A 137 7.69 -18.41 -22.95
CA ASN A 137 7.76 -17.28 -23.89
C ASN A 137 8.54 -16.08 -23.35
N CYS A 138 8.89 -16.08 -22.06
CA CYS A 138 9.59 -14.99 -21.38
C CYS A 138 10.98 -15.43 -20.88
N TYR A 139 11.52 -16.51 -21.43
CA TYR A 139 12.84 -17.00 -21.06
C TYR A 139 13.93 -15.94 -21.31
N GLY A 140 14.74 -15.71 -20.28
CA GLY A 140 15.84 -14.75 -20.28
C GLY A 140 15.39 -13.30 -20.10
N GLU A 141 14.13 -13.05 -19.74
CA GLU A 141 13.54 -11.73 -19.59
C GLU A 141 13.05 -11.45 -18.16
N ASP A 142 12.92 -10.18 -17.82
CA ASP A 142 12.22 -9.75 -16.61
C ASP A 142 10.71 -9.88 -16.82
N VAL A 143 10.03 -10.53 -15.88
CA VAL A 143 8.59 -10.79 -15.89
C VAL A 143 7.92 -10.17 -14.67
N GLU A 144 6.70 -9.69 -14.86
CA GLU A 144 5.84 -9.20 -13.78
C GLU A 144 4.72 -10.21 -13.47
N VAL A 145 4.57 -10.59 -12.20
CA VAL A 145 3.32 -11.16 -11.71
C VAL A 145 2.41 -10.02 -11.25
N TYR A 146 1.15 -10.04 -11.70
CA TYR A 146 0.14 -9.04 -11.35
C TYR A 146 -0.98 -9.64 -10.52
N PHE A 147 -1.22 -9.06 -9.34
CA PHE A 147 -2.34 -9.41 -8.47
C PHE A 147 -3.32 -8.24 -8.32
N PRO A 148 -4.38 -8.19 -9.14
CA PRO A 148 -5.52 -7.31 -8.89
C PRO A 148 -6.31 -7.81 -7.67
N LEU A 149 -6.43 -6.98 -6.63
CA LEU A 149 -7.22 -7.36 -5.46
C LEU A 149 -8.70 -7.44 -5.84
N ALA A 150 -9.42 -8.44 -5.31
CA ALA A 150 -10.86 -8.58 -5.56
C ALA A 150 -11.65 -7.41 -4.95
N SER A 151 -11.11 -6.80 -3.89
CA SER A 151 -11.59 -5.57 -3.28
C SER A 151 -10.40 -4.81 -2.72
N ALA A 152 -10.45 -3.47 -2.78
CA ALA A 152 -9.35 -2.66 -2.31
C ALA A 152 -9.16 -2.81 -0.79
N PHE A 153 -7.92 -3.03 -0.35
CA PHE A 153 -7.58 -3.28 1.05
C PHE A 153 -7.29 -1.97 1.78
N SER A 154 -7.92 -1.76 2.93
CA SER A 154 -7.71 -0.53 3.71
C SER A 154 -6.42 -0.63 4.49
N LEU A 155 -5.57 0.38 4.35
CA LEU A 155 -4.32 0.47 5.11
C LEU A 155 -4.25 1.80 5.84
N THR A 156 -3.93 1.74 7.12
CA THR A 156 -3.75 2.87 8.02
C THR A 156 -2.28 3.31 7.88
N PRO A 157 -2.01 4.53 7.41
CA PRO A 157 -0.65 5.05 7.37
C PRO A 157 0.04 4.92 8.73
N GLY A 158 1.30 4.50 8.72
CA GLY A 158 2.07 4.21 9.92
C GLY A 158 1.97 2.76 10.44
N LYS A 159 1.04 1.94 9.93
CA LYS A 159 1.05 0.48 10.16
C LYS A 159 1.94 -0.24 9.14
N SER A 160 2.42 -1.41 9.50
CA SER A 160 3.00 -2.35 8.54
C SER A 160 1.88 -3.04 7.75
N LEU A 161 2.16 -3.36 6.49
CA LEU A 161 1.35 -4.26 5.67
C LEU A 161 2.00 -5.65 5.67
N LEU A 162 1.30 -6.64 6.22
CA LEU A 162 1.62 -8.05 6.06
C LEU A 162 0.93 -8.58 4.81
N VAL A 163 1.71 -9.17 3.92
CA VAL A 163 1.24 -9.82 2.70
C VAL A 163 1.60 -11.29 2.76
N THR A 164 0.59 -12.16 2.70
CA THR A 164 0.79 -13.61 2.58
C THR A 164 0.33 -14.06 1.21
N ILE A 165 1.18 -14.77 0.47
CA ILE A 165 0.85 -15.29 -0.85
C ILE A 165 1.08 -16.79 -0.84
N VAL A 166 0.10 -17.54 -1.33
CA VAL A 166 0.12 -19.01 -1.42
C VAL A 166 -0.08 -19.43 -2.85
N PHE A 167 0.83 -20.28 -3.34
CA PHE A 167 0.73 -20.95 -4.62
C PHE A 167 0.52 -22.44 -4.37
N ASP A 168 -0.60 -22.97 -4.84
CA ASP A 168 -0.90 -24.39 -4.83
C ASP A 168 -1.07 -24.90 -6.26
N ALA A 169 -0.43 -26.02 -6.59
CA ALA A 169 -0.61 -26.68 -7.87
C ALA A 169 -1.92 -27.49 -7.87
N GLN A 170 -2.66 -27.44 -8.98
CA GLN A 170 -3.89 -28.23 -9.14
C GLN A 170 -3.57 -29.70 -9.46
N ASP A 171 -2.46 -29.92 -10.17
CA ASP A 171 -1.79 -31.19 -10.40
C ASP A 171 -0.28 -30.98 -10.18
N ASN A 172 0.45 -32.05 -9.87
CA ASN A 172 1.90 -31.98 -9.66
C ASN A 172 2.68 -32.08 -10.99
N ASP A 173 2.00 -31.93 -12.13
CA ASP A 173 2.65 -31.86 -13.42
C ASP A 173 3.51 -30.58 -13.43
N ASN A 174 4.74 -30.69 -13.92
CA ASN A 174 5.74 -29.60 -13.92
C ASN A 174 6.24 -29.19 -12.51
N CYS A 175 5.98 -30.00 -11.48
CA CYS A 175 6.59 -29.82 -10.16
C CYS A 175 7.88 -30.65 -10.03
N THR A 176 8.92 -30.04 -9.47
CA THR A 176 10.21 -30.67 -9.20
C THR A 176 10.20 -31.35 -7.84
N SER A 177 10.91 -32.47 -7.68
CA SER A 177 11.11 -33.05 -6.35
C SER A 177 12.24 -32.31 -5.63
N GLY A 178 11.95 -31.65 -4.51
CA GLY A 178 12.95 -30.96 -3.69
C GLY A 178 12.35 -30.34 -2.43
N SER A 179 13.22 -29.80 -1.58
CA SER A 179 12.89 -29.11 -0.32
C SER A 179 13.71 -27.82 -0.21
N ASP A 180 13.72 -27.04 -1.29
CA ASP A 180 14.56 -25.87 -1.44
C ASP A 180 13.71 -24.63 -1.20
N TYR A 181 14.02 -23.92 -0.12
CA TYR A 181 13.35 -22.66 0.22
C TYR A 181 13.60 -21.62 -0.88
N ALA A 182 12.68 -20.67 -1.03
CA ALA A 182 12.81 -19.60 -2.01
C ALA A 182 13.61 -18.41 -1.44
N PRO A 183 14.86 -18.15 -1.86
CA PRO A 183 15.49 -16.87 -1.63
C PRO A 183 15.04 -15.84 -2.67
N PHE A 184 14.63 -14.65 -2.23
CA PHE A 184 14.61 -13.46 -3.08
C PHE A 184 16.00 -12.82 -3.05
N TYR A 185 16.47 -12.36 -4.20
CA TYR A 185 17.71 -11.59 -4.33
C TYR A 185 17.37 -10.27 -4.99
N THR A 186 16.97 -9.31 -4.17
CA THR A 186 16.64 -7.95 -4.61
C THR A 186 17.12 -7.00 -3.53
N SER A 187 17.99 -6.08 -3.95
CA SER A 187 18.99 -5.49 -3.07
C SER A 187 18.42 -4.88 -1.77
N GLY A 188 18.99 -5.31 -0.63
CA GLY A 188 19.19 -4.48 0.55
C GLY A 188 18.15 -4.57 1.68
N ILE A 189 16.96 -5.15 1.47
CA ILE A 189 15.89 -5.20 2.49
C ILE A 189 15.75 -6.61 3.05
N ARG A 190 16.78 -7.05 3.79
CA ARG A 190 16.86 -8.42 4.32
C ARG A 190 16.04 -8.64 5.59
N GLY A 191 15.51 -9.86 5.73
CA GLY A 191 14.81 -10.31 6.93
C GLY A 191 13.38 -9.81 7.04
N LYS A 192 12.83 -9.32 5.93
CA LYS A 192 11.45 -8.82 5.79
C LYS A 192 10.55 -9.77 5.02
N ALA A 193 11.06 -10.93 4.59
CA ALA A 193 10.23 -12.03 4.11
C ALA A 193 10.63 -13.38 4.72
N MET A 194 9.65 -14.29 4.76
CA MET A 194 9.82 -15.69 5.09
C MET A 194 9.07 -16.56 4.08
N THR A 195 9.69 -17.65 3.65
CA THR A 195 9.14 -18.54 2.61
C THR A 195 8.91 -19.93 3.16
N TYR A 196 7.98 -20.65 2.56
CA TYR A 196 7.65 -22.05 2.80
C TYR A 196 7.55 -22.75 1.45
N THR A 197 8.11 -23.94 1.35
CA THR A 197 8.11 -24.71 0.11
C THR A 197 8.05 -26.20 0.41
N ASP A 198 7.05 -26.88 -0.14
CA ASP A 198 6.84 -28.32 0.03
C ASP A 198 6.14 -28.89 -1.24
N ASN A 199 6.12 -30.22 -1.38
CA ASN A 199 5.46 -30.90 -2.51
C ASN A 199 4.24 -31.74 -2.10
N TRP A 200 4.02 -31.90 -0.80
CA TRP A 200 2.99 -32.75 -0.22
C TRP A 200 2.02 -31.98 0.67
N TYR A 201 2.45 -30.89 1.30
CA TYR A 201 1.62 -30.12 2.23
C TYR A 201 1.54 -28.66 1.83
N SER A 202 0.31 -28.16 1.63
CA SER A 202 0.08 -26.74 1.35
C SER A 202 0.56 -25.85 2.50
N PHE A 203 0.94 -24.60 2.20
CA PHE A 203 1.25 -23.65 3.26
C PHE A 203 0.04 -23.39 4.17
N LEU A 204 -1.18 -23.51 3.63
CA LEU A 204 -2.41 -23.39 4.40
C LEU A 204 -2.63 -24.59 5.34
N ASP A 205 -2.33 -25.81 4.90
CA ASP A 205 -2.38 -27.00 5.77
C ASP A 205 -1.35 -26.88 6.89
N TYR A 206 -0.13 -26.44 6.55
CA TYR A 206 0.90 -26.15 7.53
C TYR A 206 0.45 -25.08 8.54
N ALA A 207 -0.21 -24.02 8.10
CA ALA A 207 -0.76 -22.97 8.97
C ALA A 207 -1.84 -23.46 9.96
N GLN A 208 -2.44 -24.64 9.71
CA GLN A 208 -3.38 -25.29 10.64
C GLN A 208 -2.73 -26.38 11.51
N SER A 209 -1.44 -26.66 11.31
CA SER A 209 -0.71 -27.68 12.06
C SER A 209 -0.29 -27.20 13.46
N SER A 210 0.09 -28.15 14.32
CA SER A 210 0.66 -27.82 15.64
C SER A 210 2.05 -27.21 15.58
N ASP A 211 2.76 -27.36 14.45
CA ASP A 211 4.13 -26.87 14.29
C ASP A 211 4.15 -25.36 13.98
N PHE A 212 3.06 -24.86 13.39
CA PHE A 212 2.86 -23.43 13.15
C PHE A 212 2.85 -22.64 14.48
N PRO A 213 3.47 -21.45 14.55
CA PRO A 213 4.07 -20.68 13.45
C PRO A 213 5.57 -20.92 13.20
N ASN A 214 6.18 -21.97 13.73
CA ASN A 214 7.65 -22.08 13.81
C ASN A 214 8.30 -22.44 12.47
N ALA A 215 9.01 -21.49 11.87
CA ALA A 215 9.68 -21.70 10.58
C ALA A 215 11.04 -22.39 10.76
N THR A 216 11.11 -23.66 10.37
CA THR A 216 12.33 -24.47 10.49
C THR A 216 12.84 -24.91 9.13
N ALA A 217 14.16 -25.08 8.98
CA ALA A 217 14.77 -25.53 7.74
C ALA A 217 14.30 -26.93 7.32
N THR A 218 13.93 -27.79 8.29
CA THR A 218 13.37 -29.12 8.04
C THR A 218 11.99 -29.09 7.37
N LEU A 219 11.29 -27.97 7.40
CA LEU A 219 10.00 -27.74 6.75
C LEU A 219 10.15 -26.96 5.43
N GLY A 220 11.36 -26.86 4.88
CA GLY A 220 11.62 -26.07 3.67
C GLY A 220 11.44 -24.56 3.89
N CYS A 221 11.52 -24.07 5.13
CA CYS A 221 11.30 -22.65 5.40
C CYS A 221 12.56 -21.80 5.23
N GLY A 222 12.45 -20.71 4.47
CA GLY A 222 13.44 -19.64 4.42
C GLY A 222 13.07 -18.52 5.40
N THR A 223 13.96 -18.15 6.33
CA THR A 223 13.59 -17.26 7.46
C THR A 223 14.28 -15.89 7.47
N ASN A 224 15.32 -15.71 6.67
CA ASN A 224 16.08 -14.45 6.56
C ASN A 224 16.14 -13.98 5.11
N VAL A 225 14.97 -13.97 4.47
CA VAL A 225 14.81 -13.67 3.05
C VAL A 225 14.66 -12.16 2.83
N GLU A 226 15.19 -11.65 1.72
CA GLU A 226 14.97 -10.27 1.26
C GLU A 226 13.52 -10.06 0.81
N LEU A 227 13.05 -8.82 0.62
CA LEU A 227 11.78 -8.62 -0.06
C LEU A 227 11.98 -8.73 -1.57
N PRO A 228 11.05 -9.33 -2.33
CA PRO A 228 11.06 -9.24 -3.78
C PRO A 228 10.86 -7.79 -4.25
N VAL A 229 11.34 -7.47 -5.44
CA VAL A 229 10.98 -6.21 -6.10
C VAL A 229 9.48 -6.15 -6.27
N THR A 230 8.89 -5.14 -5.62
CA THR A 230 7.44 -5.01 -5.46
C THR A 230 6.98 -3.64 -5.92
N ARG A 231 5.87 -3.59 -6.63
CA ARG A 231 5.10 -2.36 -6.84
C ARG A 231 3.73 -2.52 -6.18
N ILE A 232 3.35 -1.54 -5.38
CA ILE A 232 2.05 -1.48 -4.71
C ILE A 232 1.31 -0.27 -5.26
N LYS A 233 0.14 -0.47 -5.85
CA LYS A 233 -0.75 0.63 -6.23
C LYS A 233 -1.81 0.84 -5.17
N TYR A 234 -2.14 2.10 -4.96
CA TYR A 234 -3.14 2.47 -3.98
C TYR A 234 -3.93 3.69 -4.44
N THR A 235 -5.13 3.85 -3.87
CA THR A 235 -5.86 5.11 -3.89
C THR A 235 -5.84 5.73 -2.51
N TYR A 236 -6.05 7.03 -2.47
CA TYR A 236 -6.09 7.80 -1.24
C TYR A 236 -6.90 9.06 -1.45
N THR A 237 -7.34 9.67 -0.36
CA THR A 237 -7.65 11.10 -0.35
C THR A 237 -6.44 11.80 0.23
N GLU A 238 -6.08 12.97 -0.28
CA GLU A 238 -5.08 13.78 0.43
C GLU A 238 -5.52 13.95 1.88
N GLY A 239 -4.56 14.01 2.79
CA GLY A 239 -4.80 14.64 4.07
C GLY A 239 -5.00 16.13 3.86
N GLY A 240 -6.10 16.49 3.20
CA GLY A 240 -6.73 17.76 3.47
C GLY A 240 -7.19 17.68 4.92
N THR A 241 -6.87 18.72 5.68
CA THR A 241 -7.64 19.06 6.88
C THR A 241 -9.11 18.84 6.49
N THR A 242 -9.81 17.96 7.20
CA THR A 242 -11.27 17.99 7.10
C THR A 242 -11.61 19.44 7.44
N PRO A 243 -12.29 20.22 6.57
CA PRO A 243 -12.35 21.66 6.73
C PRO A 243 -12.66 22.01 8.18
N MET A 244 -11.64 22.49 8.89
CA MET A 244 -11.74 22.73 10.31
C MET A 244 -12.10 24.20 10.41
N ARG A 245 -13.39 24.47 10.64
CA ARG A 245 -13.91 25.83 10.82
C ARG A 245 -12.97 26.59 11.75
N GLY A 246 -12.35 27.66 11.25
CA GLY A 246 -11.40 28.49 11.98
C GLY A 246 -9.92 28.16 11.87
N ASP A 247 -9.52 27.05 11.27
CA ASP A 247 -8.11 26.69 10.99
C ASP A 247 -7.68 27.37 9.68
N VAL A 248 -7.51 28.69 9.76
CA VAL A 248 -7.30 29.57 8.61
C VAL A 248 -5.95 29.33 7.95
N ASN A 249 -4.95 28.88 8.71
CA ASN A 249 -3.59 28.61 8.24
C ASN A 249 -3.29 27.13 7.91
N ASP A 250 -4.27 26.22 8.06
CA ASP A 250 -4.16 24.78 7.84
C ASP A 250 -3.11 24.08 8.73
N ASP A 251 -2.86 24.60 9.94
CA ASP A 251 -1.91 24.00 10.90
C ASP A 251 -2.53 22.95 11.83
N SER A 252 -3.81 22.62 11.63
CA SER A 252 -4.60 21.67 12.43
C SER A 252 -4.90 22.13 13.86
N LEU A 253 -4.70 23.41 14.17
CA LEU A 253 -5.14 24.06 15.39
C LEU A 253 -6.07 25.23 15.04
N VAL A 254 -6.91 25.64 16.00
CA VAL A 254 -7.70 26.87 15.87
C VAL A 254 -7.28 27.78 17.00
N ASP A 255 -6.44 28.76 16.68
CA ASP A 255 -5.84 29.69 17.63
C ASP A 255 -5.76 31.15 17.14
N ILE A 256 -5.03 31.99 17.86
CA ILE A 256 -4.94 33.44 17.56
C ILE A 256 -4.19 33.73 16.25
N SER A 257 -3.37 32.80 15.79
CA SER A 257 -2.64 32.88 14.53
C SER A 257 -3.61 32.87 13.35
N ASP A 258 -4.67 32.06 13.43
CA ASP A 258 -5.75 32.02 12.44
C ASP A 258 -6.50 33.34 12.35
N ALA A 259 -6.90 33.89 13.50
CA ALA A 259 -7.57 35.18 13.56
C ALA A 259 -6.68 36.30 12.98
N THR A 260 -5.38 36.25 13.27
CA THR A 260 -4.42 37.22 12.73
C THR A 260 -4.29 37.11 11.22
N LEU A 261 -4.18 35.89 10.69
CA LEU A 261 -4.08 35.63 9.27
C LEU A 261 -5.35 36.06 8.53
N LEU A 262 -6.52 35.72 9.07
CA LEU A 262 -7.81 36.12 8.52
C LEU A 262 -7.96 37.64 8.46
N ILE A 263 -7.61 38.35 9.53
CA ILE A 263 -7.65 39.82 9.56
C ILE A 263 -6.69 40.41 8.52
N ASN A 264 -5.48 39.86 8.37
CA ASN A 264 -4.52 40.32 7.37
C ASN A 264 -5.05 40.11 5.95
N TYR A 265 -5.66 38.96 5.66
CA TYR A 265 -6.33 38.69 4.39
C TYR A 265 -7.45 39.71 4.13
N LEU A 266 -8.32 39.97 5.10
CA LEU A 266 -9.43 40.92 4.95
C LEU A 266 -8.95 42.36 4.71
N LEU A 267 -7.80 42.76 5.27
CA LEU A 267 -7.24 44.10 5.11
C LEU A 267 -6.41 44.28 3.83
N SER A 268 -5.72 43.23 3.39
CA SER A 268 -4.77 43.30 2.27
C SER A 268 -5.30 42.71 0.97
N GLY A 269 -6.25 41.77 1.06
CA GLY A 269 -6.67 40.91 -0.04
C GLY A 269 -5.65 39.82 -0.42
N ASP A 270 -4.56 39.67 0.33
CA ASP A 270 -3.52 38.67 0.06
C ASP A 270 -3.93 37.31 0.59
N ALA A 271 -4.11 36.35 -0.32
CA ALA A 271 -4.54 35.00 -0.03
C ALA A 271 -3.37 34.02 0.14
N ASP A 272 -2.13 34.50 0.26
CA ASP A 272 -1.00 33.61 0.53
C ASP A 272 -1.13 32.96 1.92
N GLY A 273 -1.06 31.63 1.95
CA GLY A 273 -1.18 30.83 3.17
C GLY A 273 -2.58 30.73 3.80
N ILE A 274 -3.63 31.27 3.17
CA ILE A 274 -5.00 31.17 3.69
C ILE A 274 -5.77 29.98 3.13
N ASN A 275 -6.44 29.22 3.99
CA ASN A 275 -7.50 28.29 3.61
C ASN A 275 -8.86 29.00 3.66
N LEU A 276 -9.40 29.34 2.48
CA LEU A 276 -10.69 30.04 2.36
C LEU A 276 -11.89 29.20 2.78
N ASP A 277 -11.79 27.87 2.73
CA ASP A 277 -12.87 26.98 3.17
C ASP A 277 -12.97 26.98 4.71
N ASN A 278 -11.82 26.99 5.40
CA ASN A 278 -11.76 27.07 6.86
C ASN A 278 -12.03 28.49 7.38
N ALA A 279 -11.69 29.51 6.57
CA ALA A 279 -11.86 30.92 6.91
C ALA A 279 -13.32 31.40 6.90
N ASN A 280 -14.24 30.71 6.22
CA ASN A 280 -15.68 30.98 6.28
C ASN A 280 -16.25 30.44 7.60
N CYS A 281 -15.93 31.15 8.67
CA CYS A 281 -16.25 30.83 10.05
C CYS A 281 -17.71 31.10 10.42
N ASP A 282 -18.56 31.74 9.62
CA ASP A 282 -20.00 31.89 9.92
C ASP A 282 -20.93 31.06 9.02
N LEU A 283 -20.38 30.48 7.94
CA LEU A 283 -21.05 29.63 6.96
C LEU A 283 -22.09 30.36 6.07
N GLU A 284 -22.01 31.68 5.92
CA GLU A 284 -22.95 32.46 5.10
C GLU A 284 -22.56 32.56 3.60
N GLY A 285 -21.43 31.95 3.21
CA GLY A 285 -21.11 31.65 1.82
C GLY A 285 -19.99 32.49 1.20
N GLY A 286 -19.28 33.29 2.00
CA GLY A 286 -18.07 34.02 1.62
C GLY A 286 -17.20 34.31 2.85
N VAL A 287 -15.96 34.75 2.63
CA VAL A 287 -15.04 35.16 3.70
C VAL A 287 -15.06 36.67 3.86
N ASP A 288 -15.60 37.17 4.96
CA ASP A 288 -15.66 38.58 5.31
C ASP A 288 -15.43 38.85 6.83
N ILE A 289 -15.78 40.05 7.30
CA ILE A 289 -15.53 40.48 8.67
C ILE A 289 -16.40 39.74 9.71
N SER A 290 -17.55 39.20 9.29
CA SER A 290 -18.39 38.37 10.16
C SER A 290 -17.66 37.08 10.54
N ASP A 291 -16.87 36.50 9.64
CA ASP A 291 -16.05 35.32 9.92
C ASP A 291 -14.98 35.59 10.96
N ALA A 292 -14.27 36.71 10.85
CA ALA A 292 -13.30 37.13 11.87
C ALA A 292 -13.97 37.31 13.23
N THR A 293 -15.21 37.82 13.24
CA THR A 293 -16.00 37.96 14.47
C THR A 293 -16.38 36.60 15.06
N ALA A 294 -16.83 35.67 14.23
CA ALA A 294 -17.17 34.31 14.64
C ALA A 294 -15.95 33.56 15.20
N LEU A 295 -14.80 33.66 14.54
CA LEU A 295 -13.54 33.07 14.97
C LEU A 295 -13.08 33.64 16.32
N ILE A 296 -13.10 34.97 16.48
CA ILE A 296 -12.74 35.60 17.76
C ILE A 296 -13.70 35.17 18.88
N ASN A 297 -15.00 35.07 18.61
CA ASN A 297 -15.97 34.59 19.60
C ASN A 297 -15.70 33.14 20.00
N TYR A 298 -15.35 32.29 19.05
CA TYR A 298 -14.95 30.91 19.32
C TYR A 298 -13.68 30.85 20.19
N LEU A 299 -12.64 31.63 19.87
CA LEU A 299 -11.40 31.66 20.64
C LEU A 299 -11.61 32.15 22.08
N LEU A 300 -12.55 33.07 22.30
CA LEU A 300 -12.83 33.64 23.63
C LEU A 300 -13.81 32.81 24.45
N ASN A 301 -14.82 32.21 23.81
CA ASN A 301 -15.98 31.61 24.49
C ASN A 301 -16.14 30.10 24.23
N GLY A 302 -15.37 29.52 23.30
CA GLY A 302 -15.47 28.12 22.90
C GLY A 302 -16.70 27.78 22.06
N THR A 303 -17.41 28.79 21.53
CA THR A 303 -18.65 28.63 20.76
C THR A 303 -18.61 29.48 19.50
N TRP A 304 -19.00 28.89 18.38
CA TRP A 304 -19.21 29.55 17.09
C TRP A 304 -20.47 30.41 17.06
#